data_AF-A0A7W0SLQ1-F1
#
_entry.id   AF-A0A7W0SLQ1-F1
#
_cell.length_a   1.000
_cell.length_b   1.000
_cell.length_c   1.000
_cell.angle_alpha   90.00
_cell.angle_beta   90.00
_cell.angle_gamma   90.00
#
_symmetry.space_group_name_H-M   'P 1'
#
loop_
_entity.id
_entity.type
_entity.pdbx_description
1 polymer ?
#
loop_
_entity_poly.entity_id
_entity_poly.type
_entity_poly.pdbx_seq_one_letter_code
_entity_poly.pdbx_strand_id
1 'polypeptide(L)'
;ETRIVGQITKIVCKPSNITYSIKAENETLLLSSKDFQSLAITTFVDDGGEVGCTSDLSGSNVVASYRATPAAKAGASRGQLIALEFVPATFRFINIDAEPTPPTPTYVAEETSTTEIPADIEDQRRTMMTKAISDNLRKPAAGEKRFLGQIERTECTSKAIFYHLRSGDQAFQLSVSSPELLFIRGFTPEIRDLQLGCGMKAIELPVIFIYRQSTDAKAKVVGELLSLEFVPKSFRLDP
;
A
#
# COMPACT_ATOMS: atom_id res chain seq x y z
N GLU A 1 2.62 -4.76 -25.38
CA GLU A 1 1.75 -4.21 -24.33
C GLU A 1 1.35 -2.80 -24.75
N THR A 2 0.11 -2.41 -24.53
CA THR A 2 -0.42 -1.11 -24.98
C THR A 2 -1.02 -0.38 -23.79
N ARG A 3 -0.81 0.94 -23.74
CA ARG A 3 -1.33 1.82 -22.70
C ARG A 3 -2.21 2.89 -23.32
N ILE A 4 -3.33 3.18 -22.66
CA ILE A 4 -4.27 4.23 -23.07
C ILE A 4 -4.72 5.03 -21.84
N VAL A 5 -5.02 6.30 -22.05
CA VAL A 5 -5.72 7.14 -21.07
C VAL A 5 -7.19 7.19 -21.45
N GLY A 6 -8.08 7.06 -20.47
CA GLY A 6 -9.51 7.20 -20.70
C GLY A 6 -10.31 7.13 -19.42
N GLN A 7 -11.62 7.15 -19.55
CA GLN A 7 -12.55 7.06 -18.42
C GLN A 7 -13.20 5.69 -18.34
N ILE A 8 -13.22 5.08 -17.16
CA ILE A 8 -14.05 3.90 -16.93
C ILE A 8 -15.51 4.34 -17.00
N THR A 9 -16.29 3.67 -17.83
CA THR A 9 -17.73 3.95 -17.99
C THR A 9 -18.59 2.82 -17.43
N LYS A 10 -18.08 1.58 -17.47
CA LYS A 10 -18.81 0.41 -16.98
C LYS A 10 -17.86 -0.73 -16.66
N ILE A 11 -18.17 -1.47 -15.61
CA ILE A 11 -17.59 -2.78 -15.32
C ILE A 11 -18.73 -3.80 -15.33
N VAL A 12 -18.55 -4.88 -16.07
CA VAL A 12 -19.51 -5.98 -16.16
C VAL A 12 -18.80 -7.26 -15.74
N CYS A 13 -19.17 -7.79 -14.59
CA CYS A 13 -18.69 -9.07 -14.11
C CYS A 13 -19.61 -10.20 -14.58
N LYS A 14 -19.02 -11.18 -15.25
CA LYS A 14 -19.65 -12.45 -15.58
C LYS A 14 -18.90 -13.57 -14.84
N PRO A 15 -19.51 -14.76 -14.65
CA PRO A 15 -18.89 -15.85 -13.89
C PRO A 15 -17.48 -16.27 -14.37
N SER A 16 -17.15 -16.05 -15.64
CA SER A 16 -15.88 -16.47 -16.25
C SER A 16 -14.96 -15.32 -16.68
N ASN A 17 -15.44 -14.07 -16.67
CA ASN A 17 -14.64 -12.92 -17.08
C ASN A 17 -15.22 -11.59 -16.58
N ILE A 18 -14.34 -10.61 -16.39
CA ILE A 18 -14.72 -9.23 -16.10
C ILE A 18 -14.45 -8.41 -17.36
N THR A 19 -15.41 -7.58 -17.75
CA THR A 19 -15.30 -6.68 -18.92
C THR A 19 -15.35 -5.23 -18.46
N TYR A 20 -14.43 -4.43 -18.97
CA TYR A 20 -14.25 -3.01 -18.67
C TYR A 20 -14.53 -2.20 -19.94
N SER A 21 -15.44 -1.25 -19.86
CA SER A 21 -15.70 -0.28 -20.92
C SER A 21 -14.94 1.01 -20.61
N ILE A 22 -13.93 1.31 -21.41
CA ILE A 22 -13.07 2.49 -21.24
C ILE A 22 -13.28 3.44 -22.40
N LYS A 23 -13.78 4.63 -22.10
CA LYS A 23 -13.94 5.70 -23.09
C LYS A 23 -12.63 6.47 -23.20
N ALA A 24 -11.89 6.21 -24.28
CA ALA A 24 -10.75 7.03 -24.68
C ALA A 24 -11.23 8.18 -25.59
N GLU A 25 -10.30 9.06 -25.98
CA GLU A 25 -10.60 10.30 -26.73
C GLU A 25 -11.47 10.07 -27.98
N ASN A 26 -11.12 9.07 -28.79
CA ASN A 26 -11.76 8.84 -30.10
C ASN A 26 -12.55 7.52 -30.18
N GLU A 27 -12.47 6.66 -29.16
CA GLU A 27 -13.16 5.37 -29.18
C GLU A 27 -13.48 4.88 -27.77
N THR A 28 -14.42 3.92 -27.69
CA THR A 28 -14.66 3.15 -26.46
C THR A 28 -14.06 1.77 -26.64
N LEU A 29 -13.13 1.40 -25.77
CA LEU A 29 -12.50 0.10 -25.76
C LEU A 29 -13.19 -0.81 -24.76
N LEU A 30 -13.45 -2.04 -25.18
CA LEU A 30 -13.81 -3.13 -24.29
C LEU A 30 -12.55 -3.93 -24.00
N LEU A 31 -12.18 -4.02 -22.73
CA LEU A 31 -11.05 -4.83 -22.27
C LEU A 31 -11.55 -5.87 -21.28
N SER A 32 -10.85 -6.99 -21.15
CA SER A 32 -11.29 -8.08 -20.27
C SER A 32 -10.18 -8.57 -19.36
N SER A 33 -10.52 -8.91 -18.12
CA SER A 33 -9.65 -9.67 -17.22
C SER A 33 -10.35 -10.97 -16.79
N LYS A 34 -9.56 -11.90 -16.25
CA LYS A 34 -10.09 -13.13 -15.67
C LYS A 34 -10.78 -12.85 -14.33
N ASP A 35 -10.13 -12.04 -13.51
CA ASP A 35 -10.52 -11.66 -12.16
C ASP A 35 -9.86 -10.31 -11.80
N PHE A 36 -10.18 -9.75 -10.62
CA PHE A 36 -9.52 -8.53 -10.12
C PHE A 36 -8.13 -8.81 -9.54
N GLN A 37 -7.86 -10.05 -9.12
CA GLN A 37 -6.62 -10.45 -8.44
C GLN A 37 -5.41 -10.47 -9.40
N SER A 38 -5.66 -10.73 -10.68
CA SER A 38 -4.67 -10.71 -11.75
C SER A 38 -4.42 -9.33 -12.34
N LEU A 39 -5.15 -8.29 -11.88
CA LEU A 39 -4.95 -6.91 -12.30
C LEU A 39 -4.06 -6.17 -11.30
N ALA A 40 -3.03 -5.50 -11.82
CA ALA A 40 -2.34 -4.48 -11.04
C ALA A 40 -3.26 -3.24 -10.94
N ILE A 41 -3.79 -2.98 -9.74
CA ILE A 41 -4.62 -1.80 -9.48
C ILE A 41 -3.80 -0.82 -8.64
N THR A 42 -3.67 0.41 -9.11
CA THR A 42 -2.93 1.48 -8.41
C THR A 42 -3.74 2.75 -8.44
N THR A 43 -3.69 3.55 -7.37
CA THR A 43 -4.34 4.87 -7.33
C THR A 43 -3.30 5.96 -7.11
N PHE A 44 -3.42 7.03 -7.90
CA PHE A 44 -2.68 8.29 -7.78
C PHE A 44 -3.62 9.47 -7.45
N VAL A 45 -4.85 9.16 -7.08
CA VAL A 45 -5.85 10.11 -6.59
C VAL A 45 -6.20 9.77 -5.15
N ASP A 46 -6.50 10.79 -4.35
CA ASP A 46 -6.79 10.63 -2.92
C ASP A 46 -8.10 9.84 -2.67
N ASP A 47 -9.00 9.85 -3.65
CA ASP A 47 -10.27 9.15 -3.65
C ASP A 47 -10.09 7.68 -4.06
N GLY A 48 -9.29 6.93 -3.30
CA GLY A 48 -9.06 5.50 -3.49
C GLY A 48 -10.34 4.69 -3.29
N GLY A 49 -11.22 4.69 -4.29
CA GLY A 49 -12.48 3.95 -4.28
C GLY A 49 -12.26 2.44 -4.41
N GLU A 50 -13.24 1.67 -3.93
CA GLU A 50 -13.27 0.22 -4.12
C GLU A 50 -13.48 -0.11 -5.61
N VAL A 51 -12.62 -0.95 -6.19
CA VAL A 51 -12.79 -1.45 -7.56
C VAL A 51 -13.51 -2.79 -7.53
N GLY A 52 -14.78 -2.80 -7.92
CA GLY A 52 -15.62 -3.98 -7.85
C GLY A 52 -16.76 -3.97 -8.86
N CYS A 53 -17.46 -5.10 -8.97
CA CYS A 53 -18.58 -5.30 -9.89
C CYS A 53 -19.78 -4.39 -9.61
N THR A 54 -19.91 -3.94 -8.36
CA THR A 54 -20.97 -3.06 -7.87
C THR A 54 -20.51 -1.63 -7.68
N SER A 55 -19.22 -1.35 -7.92
CA SER A 55 -18.65 -0.02 -7.74
C SER A 55 -19.06 0.89 -8.89
N ASP A 56 -19.53 2.08 -8.54
CA ASP A 56 -19.70 3.15 -9.51
C ASP A 56 -18.34 3.84 -9.73
N LEU A 57 -17.63 3.37 -10.75
CA LEU A 57 -16.39 3.99 -11.23
C LEU A 57 -16.66 4.86 -12.47
N SER A 58 -17.92 5.17 -12.76
CA SER A 58 -18.27 5.97 -13.92
C SER A 58 -17.65 7.36 -13.81
N GLY A 59 -16.83 7.70 -14.81
CA GLY A 59 -16.11 8.98 -14.85
C GLY A 59 -14.73 8.99 -14.19
N SER A 60 -14.30 7.88 -13.57
CA SER A 60 -12.93 7.74 -13.07
C SER A 60 -11.93 7.78 -14.22
N ASN A 61 -10.96 8.69 -14.16
CA ASN A 61 -9.89 8.79 -15.16
C ASN A 61 -8.81 7.75 -14.85
N VAL A 62 -8.44 6.96 -15.85
CA VAL A 62 -7.51 5.84 -15.68
C VAL A 62 -6.49 5.76 -16.81
N VAL A 63 -5.32 5.24 -16.48
CA VAL A 63 -4.41 4.61 -17.44
C VAL A 63 -4.68 3.10 -17.43
N ALA A 64 -5.09 2.58 -18.58
CA ALA A 64 -5.31 1.16 -18.77
C ALA A 64 -4.16 0.53 -19.56
N SER A 65 -3.49 -0.46 -18.96
CA SER A 65 -2.48 -1.27 -19.64
C SER A 65 -3.09 -2.60 -20.04
N TYR A 66 -2.93 -2.99 -21.31
CA TYR A 66 -3.52 -4.22 -21.84
C TYR A 66 -2.64 -4.92 -22.88
N ARG A 67 -2.84 -6.23 -23.01
CA ARG A 67 -2.30 -7.03 -24.11
C ARG A 67 -3.35 -7.08 -25.22
N ALA A 68 -3.06 -6.44 -26.34
CA ALA A 68 -3.96 -6.41 -27.49
C ALA A 68 -4.15 -7.82 -28.08
N THR A 69 -5.40 -8.13 -28.46
CA THR A 69 -5.70 -9.33 -29.25
C THR A 69 -5.81 -8.93 -30.72
N PRO A 70 -4.96 -9.46 -31.61
CA PRO A 70 -5.06 -9.17 -33.04
C PRO A 70 -6.44 -9.58 -33.57
N ALA A 71 -7.08 -8.70 -34.36
CA ALA A 71 -8.36 -8.93 -35.04
C ALA A 71 -9.63 -9.06 -34.15
N ALA A 72 -9.73 -8.31 -33.04
CA ALA A 72 -11.00 -8.21 -32.32
C ALA A 72 -12.11 -7.59 -33.21
N LYS A 73 -13.22 -8.33 -33.39
CA LYS A 73 -14.42 -7.85 -34.09
C LYS A 73 -14.99 -6.60 -33.37
N ALA A 74 -15.72 -5.75 -34.09
CA ALA A 74 -16.43 -4.62 -33.48
C ALA A 74 -17.36 -5.13 -32.36
N GLY A 75 -17.23 -4.57 -31.15
CA GLY A 75 -17.97 -4.99 -29.97
C GLY A 75 -17.39 -6.21 -29.20
N ALA A 76 -16.30 -6.81 -29.67
CA ALA A 76 -15.54 -7.81 -28.92
C ALA A 76 -14.44 -7.15 -28.08
N SER A 77 -13.98 -7.85 -27.03
CA SER A 77 -12.85 -7.39 -26.22
C SER A 77 -11.62 -7.19 -27.10
N ARG A 78 -11.03 -5.99 -27.04
CA ARG A 78 -9.82 -5.58 -27.77
C ARG A 78 -8.55 -6.18 -27.18
N GLY A 79 -8.62 -6.77 -25.99
CA GLY A 79 -7.46 -7.35 -25.34
C GLY A 79 -7.68 -7.72 -23.90
N GLN A 80 -6.64 -8.33 -23.32
CA GLN A 80 -6.59 -8.66 -21.91
C GLN A 80 -6.08 -7.46 -21.11
N LEU A 81 -6.91 -6.93 -20.22
CA LEU A 81 -6.50 -5.91 -19.26
C LEU A 81 -5.52 -6.53 -18.25
N ILE A 82 -4.43 -5.82 -17.96
CA ILE A 82 -3.40 -6.27 -17.02
C ILE A 82 -3.16 -5.27 -15.88
N ALA A 83 -3.43 -3.97 -16.11
CA ALA A 83 -3.34 -2.96 -15.07
C ALA A 83 -4.36 -1.84 -15.25
N LEU A 84 -4.82 -1.28 -14.12
CA LEU A 84 -5.63 -0.08 -14.01
C LEU A 84 -4.98 0.87 -13.02
N GLU A 85 -4.59 2.04 -13.50
CA GLU A 85 -4.01 3.10 -12.69
C GLU A 85 -4.98 4.28 -12.66
N PHE A 86 -5.54 4.62 -11.49
CA PHE A 86 -6.42 5.78 -11.34
C PHE A 86 -5.56 7.05 -11.27
N VAL A 87 -5.82 7.99 -12.16
CA VAL A 87 -5.01 9.19 -12.34
C VAL A 87 -5.87 10.46 -12.29
N PRO A 88 -5.28 11.62 -11.95
CA PRO A 88 -6.00 12.89 -12.01
C PRO A 88 -6.58 13.17 -13.40
N ALA A 89 -7.65 13.97 -13.48
CA ALA A 89 -8.29 14.36 -14.74
C ALA A 89 -7.33 15.11 -15.70
N THR A 90 -6.27 15.73 -15.16
CA THR A 90 -5.24 16.47 -15.91
C THR A 90 -4.11 15.59 -16.42
N PHE A 91 -4.14 14.28 -16.16
CA PHE A 91 -3.09 13.37 -16.58
C PHE A 91 -3.04 13.23 -18.11
N ARG A 92 -1.81 13.28 -18.65
CA ARG A 92 -1.53 13.00 -20.07
C ARG A 92 -0.19 12.28 -20.21
N PHE A 93 -0.06 11.46 -21.25
CA PHE A 93 1.26 10.97 -21.65
C PHE A 93 2.07 12.12 -22.26
N ILE A 94 3.32 12.24 -21.83
CA ILE A 94 4.27 13.20 -22.39
C ILE A 94 4.99 12.53 -23.56
N ASN A 95 4.89 13.12 -24.74
CA ASN A 95 5.73 12.74 -25.87
C ASN A 95 6.99 13.61 -25.86
N ILE A 96 8.10 13.02 -25.41
CA ILE A 96 9.39 13.70 -25.23
C ILE A 96 9.92 14.27 -26.57
N ASP A 97 9.55 13.66 -27.70
CA ASP A 97 10.03 14.05 -29.02
C ASP A 97 9.17 15.14 -29.70
N ALA A 98 7.93 15.35 -29.24
CA ALA A 98 6.96 16.25 -29.87
C ALA A 98 6.66 17.52 -29.06
N GLU A 99 7.09 17.59 -27.81
CA GLU A 99 7.09 18.88 -27.12
C GLU A 99 8.25 19.73 -27.66
N PRO A 100 8.04 21.04 -27.91
CA PRO A 100 9.17 21.93 -28.15
C PRO A 100 10.13 21.69 -26.99
N THR A 101 11.43 21.50 -27.29
CA THR A 101 12.47 21.41 -26.25
C THR A 101 12.09 22.44 -25.20
N PRO A 102 11.73 22.01 -23.97
CA PRO A 102 11.30 22.95 -22.95
C PRO A 102 12.36 24.05 -22.97
N PRO A 103 11.98 25.34 -22.99
CA PRO A 103 12.95 26.42 -23.00
C PRO A 103 13.99 26.00 -21.98
N THR A 104 15.24 25.77 -22.45
CA THR A 104 16.32 25.07 -21.69
C THR A 104 16.00 25.40 -20.28
N PRO A 105 15.53 24.43 -19.44
CA PRO A 105 14.94 24.78 -18.17
C PRO A 105 15.88 25.82 -17.65
N THR A 106 15.38 27.04 -17.44
CA THR A 106 16.05 27.88 -16.50
C THR A 106 15.84 27.03 -15.26
N TYR A 107 16.76 26.08 -15.06
CA TYR A 107 17.39 25.88 -13.82
C TYR A 107 17.67 27.34 -13.44
N VAL A 108 16.68 27.95 -12.76
CA VAL A 108 16.93 28.24 -11.37
C VAL A 108 17.58 26.95 -10.93
N ALA A 109 18.90 26.94 -11.04
CA ALA A 109 19.65 26.30 -10.04
C ALA A 109 19.01 26.93 -8.79
N GLU A 110 18.00 26.27 -8.24
CA GLU A 110 18.28 25.67 -6.97
C GLU A 110 19.62 24.92 -7.20
N GLU A 111 20.72 25.69 -7.19
CA GLU A 111 21.43 25.85 -5.96
C GLU A 111 20.42 25.47 -4.87
N THR A 112 20.33 24.16 -4.65
CA THR A 112 20.78 23.58 -3.40
C THR A 112 22.04 24.34 -2.92
N SER A 113 21.97 25.66 -2.74
CA SER A 113 21.96 26.25 -1.43
C SER A 113 21.33 25.20 -0.55
N THR A 114 22.22 24.38 -0.01
CA THR A 114 22.30 24.07 1.40
C THR A 114 22.02 25.33 2.22
N THR A 115 20.88 25.99 2.01
CA THR A 115 20.22 26.77 3.01
C THR A 115 19.85 25.69 3.98
N GLU A 116 20.72 25.47 4.96
CA GLU A 116 20.41 24.69 6.13
C GLU A 116 19.01 25.13 6.53
N ILE A 117 18.02 24.25 6.33
CA ILE A 117 16.70 24.47 6.88
C ILE A 117 16.99 24.77 8.34
N PRO A 118 16.63 25.96 8.86
CA PRO A 118 16.92 26.31 10.24
C PRO A 118 16.49 25.13 11.10
N ALA A 119 17.38 24.62 11.96
CA ALA A 119 17.15 23.36 12.68
C ALA A 119 15.77 23.32 13.38
N ASP A 120 15.31 24.50 13.82
CA ASP A 120 13.94 24.83 14.23
C ASP A 120 12.85 24.21 13.35
N ILE A 121 12.83 24.51 12.04
CA ILE A 121 11.73 24.09 11.15
C ILE A 121 11.73 22.57 10.97
N GLU A 122 12.90 21.93 10.90
CA GLU A 122 13.01 20.49 10.76
C GLU A 122 12.58 19.77 12.05
N ASP A 123 12.93 20.32 13.22
CA ASP A 123 12.48 19.82 14.52
C ASP A 123 10.96 20.01 14.70
N GLN A 124 10.41 21.13 14.26
CA GLN A 124 8.97 21.36 14.24
C GLN A 124 8.26 20.33 13.35
N ARG A 125 8.73 20.13 12.13
CA ARG A 125 8.17 19.16 11.18
C ARG A 125 8.22 17.74 11.75
N ARG A 126 9.34 17.36 12.36
CA ARG A 126 9.52 16.05 13.01
C ARG A 126 8.57 15.88 14.19
N THR A 127 8.38 16.93 14.98
CA THR A 127 7.47 16.92 16.13
C THR A 127 6.02 16.76 15.67
N MET A 128 5.59 17.51 14.65
CA MET A 128 4.24 17.40 14.09
C MET A 128 4.00 16.01 13.49
N MET A 129 4.97 15.47 12.75
CA MET A 129 4.87 14.11 12.19
C MET A 129 4.79 13.05 13.29
N THR A 130 5.65 13.12 14.30
CA THR A 130 5.66 12.17 15.43
C THR A 130 4.34 12.23 16.18
N LYS A 131 3.83 13.43 16.44
CA LYS A 131 2.52 13.63 17.09
C LYS A 131 1.38 13.04 16.26
N ALA A 132 1.36 13.28 14.95
CA ALA A 132 0.34 12.73 14.07
C ALA A 132 0.34 11.20 14.07
N ILE A 133 1.52 10.57 14.09
CA ILE A 133 1.64 9.11 14.22
C ILE A 133 1.07 8.68 15.58
N SER A 134 1.53 9.27 16.69
CA SER A 134 1.09 8.93 18.05
C SER A 134 -0.42 9.03 18.23
N ASP A 135 -1.05 10.07 17.68
CA ASP A 135 -2.50 10.29 17.75
C ASP A 135 -3.30 9.22 16.96
N ASN A 136 -2.67 8.57 15.98
CA ASN A 136 -3.29 7.56 15.11
C ASN A 136 -2.90 6.11 15.45
N LEU A 137 -1.97 5.89 16.38
CA LEU A 137 -1.63 4.56 16.87
C LEU A 137 -2.82 3.92 17.57
N ARG A 138 -2.94 2.59 17.46
CA ARG A 138 -3.93 1.86 18.25
C ARG A 138 -3.64 2.06 19.74
N LYS A 139 -4.70 2.37 20.50
CA LYS A 139 -4.65 2.44 21.96
C LYS A 139 -4.87 1.04 22.53
N PRO A 140 -4.04 0.56 23.48
CA PRO A 140 -4.25 -0.74 24.13
C PRO A 140 -5.59 -0.77 24.87
N ALA A 141 -6.35 -1.86 24.70
CA ALA A 141 -7.52 -2.12 25.53
C ALA A 141 -7.11 -2.69 26.91
N ALA A 142 -8.09 -2.88 27.79
CA ALA A 142 -7.85 -3.47 29.11
C ALA A 142 -7.22 -4.88 28.98
N GLY A 143 -6.10 -5.10 29.68
CA GLY A 143 -5.35 -6.36 29.63
C GLY A 143 -4.40 -6.50 28.42
N GLU A 144 -4.35 -5.51 27.53
CA GLU A 144 -3.38 -5.44 26.44
C GLU A 144 -2.15 -4.64 26.88
N LYS A 145 -0.97 -5.01 26.35
CA LYS A 145 0.29 -4.31 26.58
C LYS A 145 0.89 -3.87 25.26
N ARG A 146 1.56 -2.70 25.26
CA ARG A 146 2.17 -2.08 24.08
C ARG A 146 3.66 -1.91 24.26
N PHE A 147 4.42 -2.19 23.21
CA PHE A 147 5.86 -2.08 23.18
C PHE A 147 6.33 -1.54 21.82
N LEU A 148 7.48 -0.86 21.82
CA LEU A 148 8.23 -0.50 20.61
C LEU A 148 9.40 -1.49 20.48
N GLY A 149 9.54 -2.13 19.34
CA GLY A 149 10.57 -3.14 19.12
C GLY A 149 10.86 -3.42 17.65
N GLN A 150 11.40 -4.60 17.38
CA GLN A 150 11.73 -5.09 16.03
C GLN A 150 11.31 -6.55 15.90
N ILE A 151 11.01 -6.98 14.67
CA ILE A 151 10.69 -8.38 14.36
C ILE A 151 12.01 -9.09 14.03
N GLU A 152 12.33 -10.14 14.77
CA GLU A 152 13.55 -10.94 14.53
C GLU A 152 13.34 -12.04 13.51
N ARG A 153 12.15 -12.66 13.51
CA ARG A 153 11.73 -13.70 12.57
C ARG A 153 10.26 -14.06 12.78
N THR A 154 9.70 -14.76 11.81
CA THR A 154 8.38 -15.40 11.93
C THR A 154 8.47 -16.89 11.66
N GLU A 155 7.66 -17.66 12.38
CA GLU A 155 7.50 -19.09 12.15
C GLU A 155 6.03 -19.42 11.95
N CYS A 156 5.73 -20.36 11.07
CA CYS A 156 4.37 -20.84 10.88
C CYS A 156 4.29 -22.31 11.19
N THR A 157 3.20 -22.68 11.85
CA THR A 157 2.81 -24.07 12.06
C THR A 157 1.44 -24.27 11.45
N SER A 158 0.93 -25.51 11.49
CA SER A 158 -0.44 -25.80 11.07
C SER A 158 -1.51 -25.12 11.94
N LYS A 159 -1.15 -24.56 13.10
CA LYS A 159 -2.10 -24.01 14.09
C LYS A 159 -2.03 -22.50 14.27
N ALA A 160 -0.86 -21.90 14.06
CA ALA A 160 -0.64 -20.49 14.37
C ALA A 160 0.63 -19.96 13.67
N ILE A 161 0.70 -18.64 13.58
CA ILE A 161 1.89 -17.88 13.23
C ILE A 161 2.54 -17.40 14.53
N PHE A 162 3.85 -17.56 14.65
CA PHE A 162 4.64 -17.07 15.78
C PHE A 162 5.54 -15.94 15.33
N TYR A 163 5.42 -14.80 16.00
CA TYR A 163 6.33 -13.66 15.83
C TYR A 163 7.34 -13.69 16.97
N HIS A 164 8.62 -13.65 16.61
CA HIS A 164 9.71 -13.41 17.54
C HIS A 164 10.08 -11.93 17.44
N LEU A 165 9.82 -11.17 18.50
CA LEU A 165 10.10 -9.74 18.56
C LEU A 165 11.10 -9.44 19.67
N ARG A 166 11.82 -8.32 19.53
CA ARG A 166 12.71 -7.79 20.56
C ARG A 166 12.34 -6.35 20.89
N SER A 167 12.28 -6.01 22.18
CA SER A 167 12.13 -4.64 22.68
C SER A 167 13.17 -4.42 23.78
N GLY A 168 14.20 -3.62 23.50
CA GLY A 168 15.40 -3.54 24.36
C GLY A 168 16.02 -4.92 24.57
N ASP A 169 16.22 -5.31 25.83
CA ASP A 169 16.76 -6.62 26.22
C ASP A 169 15.69 -7.72 26.35
N GLN A 170 14.42 -7.38 26.10
CA GLN A 170 13.32 -8.33 26.23
C GLN A 170 12.99 -8.99 24.89
N ALA A 171 12.96 -10.32 24.87
CA ALA A 171 12.49 -11.12 23.75
C ALA A 171 11.04 -11.57 23.97
N PHE A 172 10.22 -11.48 22.93
CA PHE A 172 8.82 -11.83 22.94
C PHE A 172 8.59 -12.91 21.87
N GLN A 173 8.05 -14.05 22.28
CA GLN A 173 7.43 -14.99 21.36
C GLN A 173 5.92 -14.84 21.50
N LEU A 174 5.27 -14.30 20.48
CA LEU A 174 3.84 -14.05 20.46
C LEU A 174 3.17 -14.86 19.36
N SER A 175 1.97 -15.38 19.62
CA SER A 175 1.20 -16.15 18.65
C SER A 175 0.08 -15.34 18.02
N VAL A 176 -0.24 -15.65 16.77
CA VAL A 176 -1.42 -15.20 16.05
C VAL A 176 -2.18 -16.46 15.60
N SER A 177 -3.31 -16.74 16.24
CA SER A 177 -4.17 -17.89 15.89
C SER A 177 -5.11 -17.59 14.73
N SER A 178 -5.46 -16.32 14.54
CA SER A 178 -6.32 -15.81 13.47
C SER A 178 -5.59 -14.69 12.71
N PRO A 179 -4.81 -15.02 11.67
CA PRO A 179 -4.06 -14.02 10.89
C PRO A 179 -4.93 -12.89 10.34
N GLU A 180 -6.18 -13.17 10.04
CA GLU A 180 -7.19 -12.22 9.56
C GLU A 180 -7.58 -11.15 10.60
N LEU A 181 -7.33 -11.41 11.89
CA LEU A 181 -7.61 -10.48 12.98
C LEU A 181 -6.38 -9.65 13.39
N LEU A 182 -5.20 -9.98 12.87
CA LEU A 182 -3.98 -9.23 13.15
C LEU A 182 -4.05 -7.87 12.45
N PHE A 183 -4.03 -6.81 13.24
CA PHE A 183 -4.03 -5.45 12.71
C PHE A 183 -2.62 -5.04 12.28
N ILE A 184 -2.41 -4.83 10.98
CA ILE A 184 -1.13 -4.37 10.43
C ILE A 184 -1.30 -2.99 9.81
N ARG A 185 -0.46 -2.04 10.22
CA ARG A 185 -0.44 -0.68 9.66
C ARG A 185 0.99 -0.18 9.51
N GLY A 186 1.26 0.67 8.52
CA GLY A 186 2.55 1.33 8.34
C GLY A 186 2.42 2.85 8.31
N PHE A 187 3.32 3.53 9.02
CA PHE A 187 3.47 4.99 9.07
C PHE A 187 4.78 5.45 8.41
N THR A 188 5.43 4.56 7.67
CA THR A 188 6.73 4.78 7.06
C THR A 188 6.76 4.14 5.67
N PRO A 189 7.32 4.79 4.64
CA PRO A 189 7.26 4.30 3.26
C PRO A 189 7.96 2.96 3.05
N GLU A 190 8.94 2.61 3.89
CA GLU A 190 9.72 1.38 3.84
C GLU A 190 8.88 0.11 4.02
N ILE A 191 7.63 0.24 4.50
CA ILE A 191 6.70 -0.89 4.60
C ILE A 191 6.21 -1.40 3.24
N ARG A 192 6.28 -0.57 2.19
CA ARG A 192 5.69 -0.88 0.86
C ARG A 192 6.30 -2.11 0.22
N ASP A 193 7.60 -2.34 0.45
CA ASP A 193 8.34 -3.46 -0.11
C ASP A 193 8.40 -4.66 0.85
N LEU A 194 7.80 -4.55 2.04
CA LEU A 194 7.88 -5.58 3.06
C LEU A 194 6.82 -6.66 2.83
N GLN A 195 7.26 -7.85 2.46
CA GLN A 195 6.40 -9.04 2.43
C GLN A 195 6.37 -9.70 3.82
N LEU A 196 5.27 -9.53 4.55
CA LEU A 196 5.02 -10.23 5.81
C LEU A 196 4.51 -11.65 5.52
N GLY A 197 5.21 -12.65 6.04
CA GLY A 197 4.88 -14.04 5.79
C GLY A 197 5.64 -15.00 6.67
N CYS A 198 5.45 -16.29 6.45
CA CYS A 198 6.10 -17.37 7.20
C CYS A 198 7.59 -17.49 6.85
N GLY A 199 8.43 -17.73 7.85
CA GLY A 199 9.86 -17.99 7.63
C GLY A 199 10.66 -16.75 7.27
N MET A 200 10.11 -15.56 7.54
CA MET A 200 10.82 -14.32 7.24
C MET A 200 11.95 -14.09 8.24
N LYS A 201 13.02 -13.46 7.75
CA LYS A 201 14.18 -13.05 8.56
C LYS A 201 13.87 -11.76 9.33
N ALA A 202 14.86 -11.31 10.08
CA ALA A 202 14.78 -10.07 10.84
C ALA A 202 14.43 -8.88 9.95
N ILE A 203 13.53 -8.05 10.48
CA ILE A 203 13.12 -6.79 9.89
C ILE A 203 13.65 -5.68 10.79
N GLU A 204 14.54 -4.84 10.25
CA GLU A 204 15.16 -3.74 10.99
C GLU A 204 14.24 -2.51 11.15
N LEU A 205 13.01 -2.59 10.64
CA LEU A 205 12.01 -1.53 10.81
C LEU A 205 11.45 -1.55 12.23
N PRO A 206 11.42 -0.40 12.92
CA PRO A 206 10.77 -0.30 14.21
C PRO A 206 9.27 -0.60 14.07
N VAL A 207 8.76 -1.41 14.99
CA VAL A 207 7.35 -1.79 15.05
C VAL A 207 6.83 -1.57 16.46
N ILE A 208 5.66 -0.95 16.54
CA ILE A 208 4.87 -0.90 17.76
C ILE A 208 3.96 -2.11 17.73
N PHE A 209 4.04 -2.93 18.76
CA PHE A 209 3.22 -4.14 18.85
C PHE A 209 2.38 -4.13 20.12
N ILE A 210 1.13 -4.55 19.97
CA ILE A 210 0.19 -4.74 21.08
C ILE A 210 -0.13 -6.22 21.19
N TYR A 211 -0.07 -6.75 22.41
CA TYR A 211 -0.40 -8.13 22.69
C TYR A 211 -1.25 -8.28 23.95
N ARG A 212 -2.02 -9.36 24.01
CA ARG A 212 -2.73 -9.81 25.21
C ARG A 212 -1.92 -10.90 25.89
N GLN A 213 -1.58 -10.72 27.16
CA GLN A 213 -0.79 -11.69 27.89
C GLN A 213 -1.53 -13.03 28.04
N SER A 214 -0.81 -14.13 27.85
CA SER A 214 -1.35 -15.47 28.08
C SER A 214 -1.70 -15.65 29.56
N THR A 215 -2.88 -16.23 29.83
CA THR A 215 -3.26 -16.69 31.17
C THR A 215 -2.79 -18.11 31.46
N ASP A 216 -2.33 -18.84 30.44
CA ASP A 216 -1.75 -20.18 30.59
C ASP A 216 -0.26 -20.09 30.91
N ALA A 217 0.09 -20.43 32.16
CA ALA A 217 1.47 -20.46 32.65
C ALA A 217 2.34 -21.54 31.97
N LYS A 218 1.74 -22.52 31.28
CA LYS A 218 2.45 -23.56 30.52
C LYS A 218 2.66 -23.19 29.05
N ALA A 219 2.09 -22.08 28.60
CA ALA A 219 2.24 -21.64 27.22
C ALA A 219 3.72 -21.31 26.93
N LYS A 220 4.22 -21.77 25.78
CA LYS A 220 5.57 -21.44 25.29
C LYS A 220 5.65 -20.02 24.70
N VAL A 221 4.53 -19.30 24.68
CA VAL A 221 4.40 -17.93 24.15
C VAL A 221 3.98 -16.99 25.28
N VAL A 222 4.43 -15.74 25.19
CA VAL A 222 4.11 -14.70 26.18
C VAL A 222 2.64 -14.28 26.07
N GLY A 223 2.05 -14.39 24.88
CA GLY A 223 0.67 -13.99 24.64
C GLY A 223 0.27 -14.00 23.17
N GLU A 224 -0.91 -13.45 22.92
CA GLU A 224 -1.52 -13.29 21.61
C GLU A 224 -1.18 -11.91 21.04
N LEU A 225 -0.55 -11.88 19.85
CA LEU A 225 -0.24 -10.64 19.14
C LEU A 225 -1.51 -10.11 18.46
N LEU A 226 -1.81 -8.84 18.69
CA LEU A 226 -3.05 -8.19 18.22
C LEU A 226 -2.80 -7.10 17.18
N SER A 227 -1.65 -6.42 17.25
CA SER A 227 -1.28 -5.42 16.24
C SER A 227 0.21 -5.31 16.00
N LEU A 228 0.55 -4.90 14.77
CA LEU A 228 1.88 -4.48 14.33
C LEU A 228 1.75 -3.15 13.57
N GLU A 229 2.35 -2.10 14.11
CA GLU A 229 2.31 -0.76 13.54
C GLU A 229 3.74 -0.27 13.27
N PHE A 230 4.15 -0.27 12.00
CA PHE A 230 5.51 0.09 11.60
C PHE A 230 5.68 1.60 11.61
N VAL A 231 6.74 2.08 12.25
CA VAL A 231 6.99 3.52 12.47
C VAL A 231 8.39 3.92 11.99
N PRO A 232 8.63 5.21 11.69
CA PRO A 232 9.96 5.69 11.31
C PRO A 232 11.02 5.42 12.39
N LYS A 233 12.29 5.24 11.99
CA LYS A 233 13.43 5.02 12.91
C LYS A 233 13.60 6.12 13.98
N SER A 234 13.19 7.34 13.66
CA SER A 234 13.22 8.48 14.58
C SER A 234 12.07 8.48 15.59
N PHE A 235 11.04 7.67 15.39
CA PHE A 235 9.88 7.63 16.28
C PHE A 235 10.29 7.18 17.68
N ARG A 236 9.66 7.78 18.69
CA ARG A 236 9.81 7.41 20.10
C ARG A 236 8.42 7.19 20.66
N LEU A 237 8.23 6.05 21.33
CA LEU A 237 6.99 5.76 22.02
C LEU A 237 7.03 6.48 23.36
N ASP A 238 6.10 7.41 23.57
CA ASP A 238 5.91 8.02 24.87
C ASP A 238 5.45 6.95 25.88
N PRO A 239 6.04 6.93 27.10
CA PRO A 239 5.73 5.96 28.13
C PRO A 239 4.27 6.00 28.60
#